data_AF-A0AAV0MQ22-F1
#
_entry.id   AF-A0AAV0MQ22-F1
#
_cell.length_a   1.000
_cell.length_b   1.000
_cell.length_c   1.000
_cell.angle_alpha   90.00
_cell.angle_beta   90.00
_cell.angle_gamma   90.00
#
_symmetry.space_group_name_H-M   'P 1'
#
loop_
_entity.id
_entity.type
_entity.pdbx_description
1 polymer ?
#
loop_
_entity_poly.entity_id
_entity_poly.type
_entity_poly.pdbx_seq_one_letter_code
_entity_poly.pdbx_strand_id
1 'polypeptide(L)'
;MHDIEPQGCSICSCPDLNWKKHAVEPITGIEFPIVLDSSSTQEKKSSLAPEILVGTGSRTMKIIKIKSLKVYAFGFYVHPNSLCEKLGWKYASNQVYELDKRHDFYQDLLSAFEKSLRARLLKGTTVDFRRTADGHLITEIEGNHIGAIQSKELCRAFFDMYIGDVPVSEQAKEDIGKNVASIIRKC
;
A
#
# COMPACT_ATOMS: atom_id res chain seq x y z
N MET A 1 -15.86 -5.93 -41.14
CA MET A 1 -14.68 -5.59 -40.34
C MET A 1 -15.11 -4.44 -39.45
N HIS A 2 -15.54 -4.76 -38.23
CA HIS A 2 -15.96 -3.77 -37.24
C HIS A 2 -14.84 -3.64 -36.24
N ASP A 3 -14.18 -2.48 -36.24
CA ASP A 3 -13.19 -2.11 -35.24
C ASP A 3 -13.94 -1.81 -33.93
N ILE A 4 -13.71 -2.65 -32.92
CA ILE A 4 -14.18 -2.46 -31.56
C ILE A 4 -13.06 -1.73 -30.83
N GLU A 5 -13.25 -0.43 -30.62
CA GLU A 5 -12.44 0.39 -29.74
C GLU A 5 -12.46 -0.19 -28.31
N PRO A 6 -11.33 -0.35 -27.61
CA PRO A 6 -11.35 -0.83 -26.24
C PRO A 6 -11.96 0.25 -25.36
N GLN A 7 -13.11 -0.09 -24.77
CA GLN A 7 -13.79 0.72 -23.77
C GLN A 7 -12.80 1.07 -22.66
N GLY A 8 -12.41 2.34 -22.61
CA GLY A 8 -11.65 2.89 -21.51
C GLY A 8 -12.41 2.65 -20.22
N CYS A 9 -11.83 1.82 -19.35
CA CYS A 9 -12.38 1.58 -18.03
C CYS A 9 -12.36 2.93 -17.29
N SER A 10 -13.53 3.51 -17.04
CA SER A 10 -13.72 4.67 -16.16
C SER A 10 -13.47 4.20 -14.72
N ILE A 11 -12.20 4.06 -14.37
CA ILE A 11 -11.72 3.44 -13.13
C ILE A 11 -11.90 4.41 -11.95
N CYS A 12 -12.53 3.87 -10.90
CA CYS A 12 -12.57 4.34 -9.51
C CYS A 12 -13.42 5.57 -9.18
N SER A 13 -14.75 5.39 -9.15
CA SER A 13 -15.53 5.97 -8.05
C SER A 13 -15.11 5.26 -6.75
N CYS A 14 -14.06 5.79 -6.11
CA CYS A 14 -13.73 5.46 -4.72
C CYS A 14 -15.00 5.65 -3.85
N PRO A 15 -15.18 4.89 -2.76
CA PRO A 15 -16.26 5.19 -1.82
C PRO A 15 -16.14 6.66 -1.40
N ASP A 16 -17.26 7.32 -1.12
CA ASP A 16 -17.34 8.69 -0.61
C ASP A 16 -16.44 8.90 0.63
N LEU A 17 -15.14 9.14 0.41
CA LEU A 17 -14.24 9.65 1.43
C LEU A 17 -14.55 11.13 1.57
N ASN A 18 -15.60 11.39 2.33
CA ASN A 18 -15.97 12.65 2.95
C ASN A 18 -14.73 13.52 3.26
N TRP A 19 -14.38 14.48 2.37
CA TRP A 19 -13.51 15.68 2.50
C TRP A 19 -12.15 15.58 3.25
N LYS A 20 -11.84 14.51 3.97
CA LYS A 20 -10.62 14.37 4.73
C LYS A 20 -9.47 14.17 3.76
N LYS A 21 -8.50 15.08 3.78
CA LYS A 21 -7.25 14.94 3.03
C LYS A 21 -6.31 13.91 3.65
N HIS A 22 -6.54 13.57 4.93
CA HIS A 22 -5.68 12.70 5.72
C HIS A 22 -6.49 11.70 6.55
N ALA A 23 -5.91 10.53 6.80
CA ALA A 23 -6.31 9.57 7.81
C ALA A 23 -5.38 9.67 9.03
N VAL A 24 -5.91 9.47 10.23
CA VAL A 24 -5.13 9.53 11.47
C VAL A 24 -4.88 8.10 11.96
N GLU A 25 -3.63 7.74 12.23
CA GLU A 25 -3.31 6.49 12.92
C GLU A 25 -3.69 6.62 14.40
N PRO A 26 -4.55 5.75 14.94
CA PRO A 26 -5.24 5.99 16.20
C PRO A 26 -4.34 5.94 17.44
N ILE A 27 -3.22 5.21 17.41
CA ILE A 27 -2.35 5.02 18.59
C ILE A 27 -1.39 6.19 18.75
N THR A 28 -0.85 6.69 17.65
CA THR A 28 0.20 7.72 17.60
C THR A 28 -0.37 9.11 17.34
N GLY A 29 -1.55 9.21 16.73
CA GLY A 29 -2.15 10.47 16.28
C GLY A 29 -1.52 11.03 15.00
N ILE A 30 -0.64 10.27 14.35
CA ILE A 30 0.06 10.72 13.13
C ILE A 30 -0.90 10.69 11.93
N GLU A 31 -0.86 11.76 11.14
CA GLU A 31 -1.65 11.90 9.92
C GLU A 31 -0.94 11.35 8.69
N PHE A 32 -1.70 10.66 7.85
CA PHE A 32 -1.28 10.11 6.57
C PHE A 32 -2.18 10.67 5.47
N PRO A 33 -1.64 11.25 4.38
CA PRO A 33 -2.45 11.68 3.26
C PRO A 33 -3.16 10.49 2.62
N ILE A 34 -4.40 10.67 2.20
CA ILE A 34 -5.20 9.60 1.57
C ILE A 34 -4.70 9.30 0.15
N VAL A 35 -4.13 10.30 -0.53
CA VAL A 35 -3.60 10.20 -1.88
C VAL A 35 -2.17 10.74 -1.91
N LEU A 36 -1.28 10.05 -2.61
CA LEU A 36 0.04 10.55 -2.98
C LEU A 36 0.07 10.80 -4.48
N ASP A 37 0.29 12.06 -4.86
CA ASP A 37 0.65 12.41 -6.24
C ASP A 37 2.15 12.19 -6.43
N SER A 38 2.53 11.58 -7.55
CA SER A 38 3.90 11.22 -7.92
C SER A 38 4.76 12.41 -8.39
N SER A 39 4.35 13.65 -8.13
CA SER A 39 4.90 14.85 -8.76
C SER A 39 6.26 15.35 -8.25
N SER A 40 7.01 14.57 -7.45
CA SER A 40 8.23 15.05 -6.78
C SER A 40 9.56 14.47 -7.28
N THR A 41 9.67 14.05 -8.55
CA THR A 41 10.98 13.94 -9.22
C THR A 41 10.84 14.38 -10.67
N GLN A 42 11.77 15.24 -11.11
CA GLN A 42 11.88 15.73 -12.46
C GLN A 42 12.29 14.58 -13.40
N GLU A 43 11.33 13.75 -13.81
CA GLU A 43 11.48 12.88 -14.99
C GLU A 43 10.10 12.39 -15.48
N LYS A 44 9.76 12.83 -16.71
CA LYS A 44 8.69 12.37 -17.62
C LYS A 44 7.29 12.17 -17.02
N LYS A 45 6.37 13.03 -17.47
CA LYS A 45 4.90 12.91 -17.39
C LYS A 45 4.41 11.58 -17.99
N SER A 46 4.56 10.49 -17.26
CA SER A 46 3.67 9.35 -17.37
C SER A 46 2.61 9.59 -16.32
N SER A 47 1.36 9.72 -16.76
CA SER A 47 0.15 9.86 -15.94
C SER A 47 -0.09 8.62 -15.08
N LEU A 48 0.84 8.34 -14.16
CA LEU A 48 0.69 7.26 -13.20
C LEU A 48 -0.47 7.66 -12.30
N ALA A 49 -1.44 6.77 -12.16
CA ALA A 49 -2.58 7.01 -11.29
C ALA A 49 -2.08 7.24 -9.85
N PRO A 50 -2.82 8.00 -9.04
CA PRO A 50 -2.43 8.26 -7.66
C PRO A 50 -2.19 6.97 -6.87
N GLU A 51 -1.19 6.97 -5.98
CA GLU A 51 -1.07 5.95 -4.95
C GLU A 51 -2.08 6.28 -3.84
N ILE A 52 -2.92 5.33 -3.44
CA ILE A 52 -3.97 5.54 -2.44
C ILE A 52 -3.67 4.80 -1.15
N LEU A 53 -3.99 5.42 -0.02
CA LEU A 53 -3.84 4.84 1.30
C LEU A 53 -4.86 3.71 1.50
N VAL A 54 -4.39 2.52 1.86
CA VAL A 54 -5.25 1.36 2.14
C VAL A 54 -5.19 0.90 3.60
N GLY A 55 -4.29 1.45 4.41
CA GLY A 55 -4.31 1.21 5.84
C GLY A 55 -3.24 1.99 6.60
N THR A 56 -3.48 2.20 7.88
CA THR A 56 -2.53 2.80 8.81
C THR A 56 -2.31 1.87 9.99
N GLY A 57 -1.13 1.94 10.60
CA GLY A 57 -0.83 1.19 11.82
C GLY A 57 0.39 1.75 12.52
N SER A 58 0.76 1.17 13.65
CA SER A 58 1.96 1.60 14.37
C SER A 58 2.73 0.43 14.94
N ARG A 59 4.05 0.56 14.96
CA ARG A 59 4.93 -0.35 15.68
C ARG A 59 5.09 0.17 17.10
N THR A 60 4.65 -0.62 18.07
CA THR A 60 4.86 -0.35 19.49
C THR A 60 5.70 -1.46 20.10
N MET A 61 6.72 -1.12 20.89
CA MET A 61 7.55 -2.09 21.60
C MET A 61 7.34 -1.96 23.11
N LYS A 62 7.11 -3.08 23.80
CA LYS A 62 7.10 -3.11 25.27
C LYS A 62 8.54 -3.04 25.76
N ILE A 63 8.86 -1.97 26.51
CA ILE A 63 10.18 -1.83 27.14
C ILE A 63 10.16 -2.48 28.53
N ILE A 64 9.07 -2.31 29.26
CA ILE A 64 8.84 -2.85 30.61
C ILE A 64 7.39 -3.38 30.66
N LYS A 65 7.04 -4.29 31.60
CA LYS A 65 5.66 -4.79 31.78
C LYS A 65 4.58 -3.67 31.81
N ILE A 66 4.94 -2.45 32.21
CA ILE A 66 4.03 -1.31 32.34
C ILE A 66 4.18 -0.21 31.27
N LYS A 67 5.25 -0.20 30.47
CA LYS A 67 5.55 0.91 29.54
C LYS A 67 5.79 0.40 28.12
N SER A 68 5.10 1.04 27.19
CA SER A 68 5.18 0.79 25.76
C SER A 68 5.73 2.00 25.04
N LEU A 69 6.75 1.80 24.19
CA LEU A 69 7.32 2.83 23.33
C LEU A 69 6.68 2.76 21.94
N LYS A 70 6.13 3.87 21.47
CA LYS A 70 5.68 4.06 20.10
C LYS A 70 6.91 4.25 19.21
N VAL A 71 7.24 3.23 18.41
CA VAL A 71 8.47 3.19 17.59
C VAL A 71 8.29 3.94 16.28
N TYR A 72 7.17 3.79 15.60
CA TYR A 72 6.76 4.58 14.44
C TYR A 72 5.28 4.32 14.12
N ALA A 73 4.65 5.24 13.38
CA ALA A 73 3.43 4.96 12.64
C ALA A 73 3.76 4.65 11.18
N PHE A 74 2.89 3.92 10.50
CA PHE A 74 3.01 3.67 9.08
C PHE A 74 1.68 3.82 8.34
N GLY A 75 1.80 4.23 7.09
CA GLY A 75 0.73 4.27 6.11
C GLY A 75 1.11 3.39 4.93
N PHE A 76 0.16 2.58 4.48
CA PHE A 76 0.36 1.60 3.42
C PHE A 76 -0.41 2.02 2.19
N TYR A 77 0.28 2.17 1.06
CA TYR A 77 -0.24 2.74 -0.16
C TYR A 77 -0.13 1.76 -1.32
N VAL A 78 -1.12 1.83 -2.21
CA VAL A 78 -1.20 0.98 -3.41
C VAL A 78 -1.57 1.76 -4.65
N HIS A 79 -1.24 1.21 -5.81
CA HIS A 79 -1.67 1.72 -7.10
C HIS A 79 -2.85 0.89 -7.62
N PRO A 80 -4.09 1.45 -7.71
CA PRO A 80 -5.30 0.68 -8.03
C PRO A 80 -5.22 -0.09 -9.35
N ASN A 81 -4.77 0.56 -10.41
CA ASN A 81 -4.69 -0.07 -11.74
C ASN A 81 -3.75 -1.28 -11.73
N SER A 82 -2.67 -1.21 -10.94
CA SER A 82 -1.71 -2.31 -10.82
C SER A 82 -2.27 -3.48 -10.00
N LEU A 83 -3.19 -3.23 -9.07
CA LEU A 83 -3.93 -4.29 -8.40
C LEU A 83 -4.90 -4.97 -9.38
N CYS A 84 -5.66 -4.19 -10.15
CA CYS A 84 -6.58 -4.72 -11.14
C CYS A 84 -5.89 -5.59 -12.19
N GLU A 85 -4.81 -5.08 -12.78
CA GLU A 85 -4.05 -5.78 -13.82
C GLU A 85 -3.55 -7.16 -13.35
N LYS A 86 -3.12 -7.25 -12.08
CA LYS A 86 -2.42 -8.45 -11.58
C LYS A 86 -3.28 -9.41 -10.80
N LEU A 87 -4.25 -8.87 -10.06
CA LEU A 87 -5.06 -9.62 -9.10
C LEU A 87 -6.56 -9.59 -9.45
N GLY A 88 -6.99 -8.67 -10.34
CA GLY A 88 -8.38 -8.56 -10.80
C GLY A 88 -8.91 -9.88 -11.34
N TRP A 89 -8.21 -10.50 -12.27
CA TRP A 89 -8.62 -11.77 -12.88
C TRP A 89 -8.84 -12.92 -11.88
N LYS A 90 -8.13 -12.91 -10.74
CA LYS A 90 -8.20 -13.97 -9.73
C LYS A 90 -9.24 -13.69 -8.65
N TYR A 91 -9.46 -12.43 -8.30
CA TYR A 91 -10.18 -12.04 -7.09
C TYR A 91 -11.36 -11.08 -7.30
N ALA A 92 -11.58 -10.52 -8.49
CA ALA A 92 -12.64 -9.53 -8.74
C ALA A 92 -14.06 -10.06 -8.45
N SER A 93 -14.30 -11.36 -8.69
CA SER A 93 -15.61 -11.99 -8.47
C SER A 93 -15.83 -12.51 -7.04
N ASN A 94 -14.87 -12.35 -6.13
CA ASN A 94 -14.95 -12.87 -4.76
C ASN A 94 -15.61 -11.87 -3.80
N GLN A 95 -16.10 -12.38 -2.67
CA GLN A 95 -16.65 -11.51 -1.61
C GLN A 95 -15.52 -10.90 -0.77
N VAL A 96 -15.61 -9.60 -0.49
CA VAL A 96 -14.54 -8.81 0.15
C VAL A 96 -14.15 -9.39 1.53
N TYR A 97 -15.14 -9.84 2.32
CA TYR A 97 -14.96 -10.38 3.67
C TYR A 97 -14.37 -11.81 3.71
N GLU A 98 -14.19 -12.43 2.54
CA GLU A 98 -13.52 -13.73 2.40
C GLU A 98 -12.05 -13.56 2.00
N LEU A 99 -11.71 -12.48 1.29
CA LEU A 99 -10.36 -12.26 0.77
C LEU A 99 -9.38 -11.80 1.85
N ASP A 100 -9.81 -10.93 2.76
CA ASP A 100 -8.99 -10.40 3.85
C ASP A 100 -8.57 -11.46 4.88
N LYS A 101 -9.14 -12.65 4.82
CA LYS A 101 -8.80 -13.81 5.69
C LYS A 101 -7.96 -14.87 4.98
N ARG A 102 -7.76 -14.73 3.67
CA ARG A 102 -7.10 -15.73 2.84
C ARG A 102 -5.60 -15.53 2.84
N HIS A 103 -4.85 -16.53 3.32
CA HIS A 103 -3.40 -16.49 3.29
C HIS A 103 -2.85 -16.36 1.85
N ASP A 104 -3.45 -17.07 0.89
CA ASP A 104 -3.04 -17.00 -0.52
C ASP A 104 -3.23 -15.61 -1.12
N PHE A 105 -4.24 -14.86 -0.67
CA PHE A 105 -4.45 -13.48 -1.09
C PHE A 105 -3.29 -12.58 -0.68
N TYR A 106 -2.81 -12.66 0.57
CA TYR A 106 -1.65 -11.87 1.01
C TYR A 106 -0.34 -12.29 0.33
N GLN A 107 -0.18 -13.58 0.03
CA GLN A 107 0.98 -14.09 -0.72
C GLN A 107 1.01 -13.58 -2.16
N ASP A 108 -0.15 -13.58 -2.82
CA ASP A 108 -0.31 -13.04 -4.15
C ASP A 108 -0.16 -11.53 -4.17
N LEU A 109 -0.67 -10.86 -3.13
CA LEU A 109 -0.45 -9.44 -2.91
C LEU A 109 1.05 -9.19 -2.87
N LEU A 110 1.79 -9.75 -1.90
CA LEU A 110 3.26 -9.68 -1.78
C LEU A 110 4.02 -9.99 -3.08
N SER A 111 3.48 -10.85 -3.94
CA SER A 111 4.08 -11.28 -5.20
C SER A 111 3.74 -10.37 -6.39
N ALA A 112 2.55 -9.77 -6.43
CA ALA A 112 2.07 -8.91 -7.50
C ALA A 112 2.81 -7.56 -7.57
N PHE A 113 3.59 -7.20 -6.54
CA PHE A 113 4.09 -5.85 -6.41
C PHE A 113 5.31 -5.52 -7.25
N GLU A 114 5.03 -5.07 -8.46
CA GLU A 114 5.99 -4.35 -9.29
C GLU A 114 5.92 -2.84 -9.06
N LYS A 115 4.76 -2.23 -8.77
CA LYS A 115 4.67 -0.78 -8.48
C LYS A 115 3.59 -0.40 -7.46
N SER A 116 3.02 -1.39 -6.78
CA SER A 116 1.77 -1.20 -6.03
C SER A 116 1.94 -1.29 -4.52
N LEU A 117 3.17 -1.32 -3.98
CA LEU A 117 3.38 -1.10 -2.54
C LEU A 117 4.31 0.06 -2.25
N ARG A 118 3.81 0.90 -1.37
CA ARG A 118 4.62 1.85 -0.64
C ARG A 118 4.27 1.82 0.83
N ALA A 119 5.28 1.69 1.68
CA ALA A 119 5.15 1.85 3.12
C ALA A 119 5.83 3.15 3.51
N ARG A 120 5.07 4.04 4.15
CA ARG A 120 5.55 5.33 4.66
C ARG A 120 5.63 5.26 6.17
N LEU A 121 6.80 5.48 6.76
CA LEU A 121 7.04 5.39 8.21
C LEU A 121 7.30 6.78 8.79
N LEU A 122 6.58 7.11 9.88
CA LEU A 122 6.69 8.41 10.54
C LEU A 122 7.02 8.26 12.03
N LYS A 123 8.07 9.00 12.44
CA LYS A 123 8.36 9.40 13.83
C LYS A 123 9.39 10.51 13.82
N GLY A 124 8.94 11.76 13.85
CA GLY A 124 9.83 12.94 13.78
C GLY A 124 10.43 13.21 12.40
N THR A 125 10.58 12.18 11.56
CA THR A 125 10.90 12.27 10.12
C THR A 125 10.02 11.29 9.33
N THR A 126 10.02 11.41 8.00
CA THR A 126 9.30 10.53 7.08
C THR A 126 10.29 9.68 6.30
N VAL A 127 10.12 8.36 6.36
CA VAL A 127 10.88 7.40 5.55
C VAL A 127 9.92 6.65 4.64
N ASP A 128 10.15 6.72 3.34
CA ASP A 128 9.34 6.07 2.32
C ASP A 128 10.10 4.88 1.72
N PHE A 129 9.43 3.72 1.72
CA PHE A 129 9.90 2.52 1.06
C PHE A 129 8.98 2.17 -0.09
N ARG A 130 9.53 2.04 -1.29
CA ARG A 130 8.78 1.76 -2.51
C ARG A 130 9.39 0.56 -3.21
N ARG A 131 8.55 -0.39 -3.64
CA ARG A 131 8.97 -1.49 -4.52
C ARG A 131 8.77 -1.10 -5.98
N THR A 132 9.78 -1.30 -6.81
CA THR A 132 9.74 -1.06 -8.26
C THR A 132 9.65 -2.35 -9.07
N ALA A 133 9.34 -2.20 -10.36
CA ALA A 133 8.93 -3.32 -11.21
C ALA A 133 10.10 -4.25 -11.54
N ASP A 134 11.28 -3.68 -11.60
CA ASP A 134 12.55 -4.35 -11.78
C ASP A 134 13.13 -4.92 -10.47
N GLY A 135 12.36 -4.86 -9.37
CA GLY A 135 12.71 -5.52 -8.10
C GLY A 135 13.64 -4.71 -7.20
N HIS A 136 13.65 -3.38 -7.33
CA HIS A 136 14.33 -2.52 -6.37
C HIS A 136 13.41 -2.16 -5.20
N LEU A 137 14.02 -2.09 -4.01
CA LEU A 137 13.49 -1.39 -2.86
C LEU A 137 14.14 0.00 -2.83
N ILE A 138 13.36 1.02 -3.16
CA ILE A 138 13.77 2.42 -3.10
C ILE A 138 13.51 2.94 -1.69
N THR A 139 14.48 3.66 -1.13
CA THR A 139 14.35 4.36 0.15
C THR A 139 14.48 5.86 -0.07
N GLU A 140 13.48 6.60 0.39
CA GLU A 140 13.48 8.06 0.41
C GLU A 140 13.34 8.54 1.86
N ILE A 141 14.08 9.57 2.25
CA ILE A 141 13.93 10.25 3.55
C ILE A 141 13.58 11.70 3.27
N GLU A 142 12.45 12.15 3.80
CA GLU A 142 11.94 13.52 3.58
C GLU A 142 11.79 13.85 2.08
N GLY A 143 11.42 12.85 1.28
CA GLY A 143 11.29 12.97 -0.18
C GLY A 143 12.61 12.91 -0.95
N ASN A 144 13.76 12.85 -0.27
CA ASN A 144 15.07 12.74 -0.92
C ASN A 144 15.45 11.27 -1.11
N HIS A 145 15.82 10.89 -2.32
CA HIS A 145 16.31 9.55 -2.63
C HIS A 145 17.61 9.26 -1.88
N ILE A 146 17.61 8.20 -1.06
CA ILE A 146 18.78 7.77 -0.28
C ILE A 146 19.49 6.61 -0.97
N GLY A 147 18.73 5.67 -1.53
CA GLY A 147 19.31 4.50 -2.18
C GLY A 147 18.28 3.53 -2.73
N ALA A 148 18.79 2.60 -3.54
CA ALA A 148 18.04 1.53 -4.18
C ALA A 148 18.73 0.20 -3.91
N ILE A 149 17.99 -0.81 -3.46
CA ILE A 149 18.51 -2.17 -3.27
C ILE A 149 17.81 -3.10 -4.23
N GLN A 150 18.56 -3.71 -5.15
CA GLN A 150 18.01 -4.67 -6.11
C GLN A 150 17.95 -6.08 -5.51
N SER A 151 16.82 -6.44 -4.91
CA SER A 151 16.57 -7.80 -4.43
C SER A 151 15.09 -8.05 -4.25
N LYS A 152 14.56 -9.02 -5.02
CA LYS A 152 13.15 -9.43 -4.92
C LYS A 152 12.83 -10.03 -3.55
N GLU A 153 13.77 -10.79 -2.98
CA GLU A 153 13.61 -11.40 -1.67
C GLU A 153 13.58 -10.35 -0.56
N LEU A 154 14.47 -9.36 -0.60
CA LEU A 154 14.47 -8.28 0.38
C LEU A 154 13.20 -7.43 0.28
N CYS A 155 12.80 -7.08 -0.95
CA CYS A 155 11.53 -6.41 -1.21
C CYS A 155 10.37 -7.17 -0.55
N ARG A 156 10.27 -8.47 -0.81
CA ARG A 156 9.21 -9.32 -0.24
C ARG A 156 9.29 -9.35 1.28
N ALA A 157 10.46 -9.62 1.85
CA ALA A 157 10.66 -9.70 3.30
C ALA A 157 10.31 -8.39 4.03
N PHE A 158 10.62 -7.24 3.43
CA PHE A 158 10.26 -5.95 4.02
C PHE A 158 8.74 -5.75 4.10
N PHE A 159 8.02 -6.02 3.02
CA PHE A 159 6.55 -5.85 3.02
C PHE A 159 5.81 -6.97 3.77
N ASP A 160 6.42 -8.15 3.88
CA ASP A 160 5.95 -9.25 4.74
C ASP A 160 5.85 -8.81 6.21
N MET A 161 6.70 -7.89 6.68
CA MET A 161 6.56 -7.32 8.04
C MET A 161 5.22 -6.61 8.29
N TYR A 162 4.50 -6.18 7.25
CA TYR A 162 3.25 -5.42 7.38
C TYR A 162 2.01 -6.25 7.06
N ILE A 163 2.10 -7.13 6.06
CA ILE A 163 0.96 -7.90 5.55
C ILE A 163 1.20 -9.42 5.51
N GLY A 164 2.37 -9.87 5.95
CA GLY A 164 2.73 -11.28 6.06
C GLY A 164 2.10 -11.98 7.26
N ASP A 165 2.59 -13.16 7.62
CA ASP A 165 1.96 -14.00 8.65
C ASP A 165 2.10 -13.46 10.07
N VAL A 166 3.16 -12.71 10.35
CA VAL A 166 3.42 -12.07 11.65
C VAL A 166 3.58 -10.56 11.46
N PRO A 167 2.49 -9.84 11.15
CA PRO A 167 2.56 -8.42 10.84
C PRO A 167 2.91 -7.58 12.07
N VAL A 168 3.43 -6.38 11.82
CA VAL A 168 3.65 -5.34 12.83
C VAL A 168 2.35 -4.96 13.56
N SER A 169 1.22 -5.02 12.87
CA SER A 169 -0.11 -4.73 13.40
C SER A 169 -1.16 -5.58 12.69
N GLU A 170 -1.82 -6.50 13.42
CA GLU A 170 -2.90 -7.34 12.89
C GLU A 170 -4.07 -6.50 12.37
N GLN A 171 -4.48 -5.49 13.13
CA GLN A 171 -5.56 -4.59 12.71
C GLN A 171 -5.23 -3.89 11.39
N ALA A 172 -4.01 -3.38 11.24
CA ALA A 172 -3.59 -2.73 10.01
C ALA A 172 -3.59 -3.72 8.83
N LYS A 173 -3.13 -4.96 9.04
CA LYS A 173 -3.17 -6.01 8.01
C LYS A 173 -4.60 -6.29 7.55
N GLU A 174 -5.53 -6.45 8.48
CA GLU A 174 -6.95 -6.65 8.15
C GLU A 174 -7.54 -5.48 7.36
N ASP A 175 -7.28 -4.25 7.80
CA ASP A 175 -7.79 -3.05 7.14
C ASP A 175 -7.21 -2.90 5.72
N ILE A 176 -5.91 -3.16 5.56
CA ILE A 176 -5.25 -3.24 4.26
C ILE A 176 -5.93 -4.30 3.39
N GLY A 177 -6.13 -5.50 3.92
CA GLY A 177 -6.77 -6.61 3.20
C GLY A 177 -8.16 -6.25 2.69
N LYS A 178 -9.02 -5.71 3.55
CA LYS A 178 -10.40 -5.29 3.21
C LYS A 178 -10.41 -4.18 2.15
N ASN A 179 -9.55 -3.17 2.31
CA ASN A 179 -9.50 -2.04 1.38
C ASN A 179 -8.95 -2.44 0.01
N VAL A 180 -7.90 -3.25 -0.03
CA VAL A 180 -7.35 -3.82 -1.28
C VAL A 180 -8.37 -4.72 -1.98
N ALA A 181 -9.04 -5.61 -1.25
CA ALA A 181 -10.09 -6.45 -1.79
C ALA A 181 -11.27 -5.63 -2.38
N SER A 182 -11.65 -4.54 -1.70
CA SER A 182 -12.67 -3.60 -2.19
C SER A 182 -12.26 -2.90 -3.48
N ILE A 183 -10.98 -2.56 -3.64
CA ILE A 183 -10.44 -2.00 -4.88
C ILE A 183 -10.48 -3.06 -6.00
N ILE A 184 -10.01 -4.28 -5.71
CA ILE A 184 -9.93 -5.36 -6.70
C ILE A 184 -11.30 -5.79 -7.22
N ARG A 185 -12.34 -5.74 -6.38
CA ARG A 185 -13.73 -6.03 -6.79
C ARG A 185 -14.32 -5.01 -7.77
N LYS A 186 -13.71 -3.83 -7.88
CA LYS A 186 -14.13 -2.77 -8.83
C LYS A 186 -13.38 -2.85 -10.16
N CYS A 187 -12.43 -3.77 -10.25
CA CYS A 187 -11.94 -4.29 -11.52
C CYS A 187 -13.02 -5.27 -12.06
#